data_AF-A0A645G4H2-F1
#
_entry.id   AF-A0A645G4H2-F1
#
_cell.length_a   1.000
_cell.length_b   1.000
_cell.length_c   1.000
_cell.angle_alpha   90.00
_cell.angle_beta   90.00
_cell.angle_gamma   90.00
#
_symmetry.space_group_name_H-M   'P 1'
#
loop_
_entity.id
_entity.type
_entity.pdbx_description
1 polymer ?
#
loop_
_entity_poly.entity_id
_entity_poly.type
_entity_poly.pdbx_seq_one_letter_code
_entity_poly.pdbx_strand_id
1 'polypeptide(L)'
;MAKKLKSKKYVILTDPIQTSCESLHAEIVDTGNFLTNKVRVDFKDCQNKTIATFNGKSNLKELEEGMQNALENAMKGINVSNPEHHASSQMTEPTETVSQNENANPKPKTETQNGIAAQNNAEVYTNGSLTLNKIKLSENQFILANPNQSVPYAVFSATSKKDVYRVQLENGTATFGYFENGNIVIETPNSDGSFGKQVFSRK
;
A
#
# COMPACT_ATOMS: atom_id res chain seq x y z
N MET A 1 -7.99 -20.18 -2.34
CA MET A 1 -8.71 -18.90 -2.20
C MET A 1 -8.40 -17.91 -3.33
N ALA A 2 -7.14 -17.49 -3.51
CA ALA A 2 -6.77 -16.44 -4.47
C ALA A 2 -7.35 -16.63 -5.89
N LYS A 3 -7.23 -17.85 -6.45
CA LYS A 3 -7.79 -18.19 -7.78
C LYS A 3 -9.30 -17.90 -7.90
N LYS A 4 -10.08 -18.20 -6.86
CA LYS A 4 -11.54 -18.09 -6.84
C LYS A 4 -12.01 -16.65 -6.57
N LEU A 5 -11.19 -15.83 -5.92
CA LEU A 5 -11.42 -14.38 -5.82
C LEU A 5 -11.10 -13.68 -7.14
N LYS A 6 -9.99 -14.03 -7.79
CA LYS A 6 -9.63 -13.50 -9.13
C LYS A 6 -10.71 -13.81 -10.16
N SER A 7 -11.27 -15.03 -10.17
CA SER A 7 -12.40 -15.38 -11.07
C SER A 7 -13.67 -14.57 -10.79
N LYS A 8 -13.81 -14.00 -9.59
CA LYS A 8 -14.91 -13.10 -9.20
C LYS A 8 -14.52 -11.62 -9.33
N LYS A 9 -13.49 -11.30 -10.13
CA LYS A 9 -13.00 -9.94 -10.41
C LYS A 9 -12.47 -9.17 -9.20
N TYR A 10 -12.08 -9.85 -8.14
CA TYR A 10 -11.37 -9.21 -7.03
C TYR A 10 -9.89 -9.00 -7.38
N VAL A 11 -9.39 -7.82 -7.04
CA VAL A 11 -7.95 -7.53 -7.03
C VAL A 11 -7.39 -7.98 -5.68
N ILE A 12 -6.33 -8.80 -5.71
CA ILE A 12 -5.66 -9.27 -4.51
C ILE A 12 -4.40 -8.44 -4.33
N LEU A 13 -4.33 -7.73 -3.22
CA LEU A 13 -3.15 -6.97 -2.82
C LEU A 13 -2.19 -7.91 -2.10
N THR A 14 -0.98 -8.06 -2.63
CA THR A 14 0.09 -8.86 -2.01
C THR A 14 0.84 -8.07 -0.94
N ASP A 15 0.74 -6.74 -0.99
CA ASP A 15 1.38 -5.83 -0.06
C ASP A 15 0.32 -5.20 0.85
N PRO A 16 0.58 -5.08 2.16
CA PRO A 16 -0.33 -4.41 3.07
C PRO A 16 -0.32 -2.91 2.76
N ILE A 17 -1.22 -2.46 1.89
CA ILE A 17 -1.50 -1.04 1.65
C ILE A 17 -2.17 -0.50 2.92
N GLN A 18 -1.37 -0.18 3.95
CA GLN A 18 -1.86 0.28 5.25
C GLN A 18 -2.42 1.72 5.22
N THR A 19 -2.34 2.40 4.08
CA THR A 19 -2.59 3.84 3.98
C THR A 19 -3.93 4.23 3.36
N SER A 20 -4.73 3.28 2.87
CA SER A 20 -6.11 3.58 2.45
C SER A 20 -7.08 2.48 2.88
N CYS A 21 -8.22 2.88 3.46
CA CYS A 21 -9.33 1.98 3.80
C CYS A 21 -10.08 1.47 2.55
N GLU A 22 -9.42 1.44 1.40
CA GLU A 22 -9.95 1.05 0.09
C GLU A 22 -9.84 -0.47 -0.13
N SER A 23 -9.23 -1.18 0.82
CA SER A 23 -9.06 -2.62 0.77
C SER A 23 -9.63 -3.29 2.02
N LEU A 24 -10.01 -4.55 1.86
CA LEU A 24 -10.51 -5.39 2.94
C LEU A 24 -9.51 -6.47 3.26
N HIS A 25 -9.26 -6.68 4.55
CA HIS A 25 -8.48 -7.81 5.02
C HIS A 25 -9.39 -9.04 5.12
N ALA A 26 -9.01 -10.13 4.46
CA ALA A 26 -9.73 -11.39 4.56
C ALA A 26 -9.00 -12.33 5.52
N GLU A 27 -9.67 -12.70 6.60
CA GLU A 27 -9.17 -13.63 7.62
C GLU A 27 -9.90 -14.97 7.52
N ILE A 28 -9.14 -16.07 7.59
CA ILE A 28 -9.68 -17.43 7.61
C ILE A 28 -9.55 -17.97 9.02
N VAL A 29 -10.68 -18.34 9.62
CA VAL A 29 -10.76 -18.86 10.98
C VAL A 29 -11.26 -20.31 10.93
N ASP A 30 -10.51 -21.21 11.56
CA ASP A 30 -10.97 -22.57 11.85
C ASP A 30 -12.05 -22.50 12.95
N THR A 31 -13.25 -22.98 12.62
CA THR A 31 -14.40 -23.05 13.54
C THR A 31 -14.89 -24.50 13.69
N GLY A 32 -14.06 -25.44 13.25
CA GLY A 32 -14.31 -26.87 13.31
C GLY A 32 -14.19 -27.42 14.71
N ASN A 33 -14.48 -28.71 14.82
CA ASN A 33 -14.24 -29.52 16.00
C ASN A 33 -13.85 -30.94 15.56
N PHE A 34 -13.58 -31.83 16.52
CA PHE A 34 -13.18 -33.21 16.22
C PHE A 34 -14.15 -33.98 15.30
N LEU A 35 -15.42 -33.56 15.20
CA LEU A 35 -16.44 -34.24 14.40
C LEU A 35 -16.75 -33.52 13.08
N THR A 36 -16.41 -32.24 12.94
CA THR A 36 -16.84 -31.43 11.81
C THR A 36 -15.79 -30.42 11.37
N ASN A 37 -15.47 -30.45 10.08
CA ASN A 37 -14.60 -29.47 9.43
C ASN A 37 -15.42 -28.22 9.08
N LYS A 38 -15.07 -27.07 9.67
CA LYS A 38 -15.75 -25.80 9.45
C LYS A 38 -14.75 -24.65 9.37
N VAL A 39 -14.99 -23.77 8.41
CA VAL A 39 -14.16 -22.58 8.16
C VAL A 39 -15.08 -21.36 8.11
N ARG A 40 -14.62 -20.27 8.71
CA ARG A 40 -15.23 -18.94 8.59
C ARG A 40 -14.27 -18.01 7.89
N VAL A 41 -14.75 -17.26 6.90
CA VAL A 41 -14.00 -16.21 6.22
C VAL A 41 -14.58 -14.86 6.61
N ASP A 42 -13.81 -14.07 7.33
CA ASP A 42 -14.19 -12.72 7.78
C ASP A 42 -13.49 -11.67 6.92
N PHE A 43 -14.27 -10.76 6.34
CA PHE A 43 -13.74 -9.56 5.69
C PHE A 43 -13.81 -8.41 6.67
N LYS A 44 -12.65 -7.84 6.97
CA LYS A 44 -12.47 -6.73 7.90
C LYS A 44 -12.07 -5.47 7.15
N ASP A 45 -12.55 -4.34 7.62
CA ASP A 45 -12.07 -3.04 7.19
C ASP A 45 -10.70 -2.69 7.82
N CYS A 46 -10.15 -1.55 7.45
CA CYS A 46 -8.90 -1.01 7.97
C CYS A 46 -8.88 -0.81 9.50
N GLN A 47 -10.05 -0.76 10.16
CA GLN A 47 -10.19 -0.62 11.60
C GLN A 47 -10.39 -1.97 12.30
N ASN A 48 -10.13 -3.08 11.61
CA ASN A 48 -10.38 -4.46 12.06
C ASN A 48 -11.85 -4.77 12.36
N LYS A 49 -12.79 -3.96 11.88
CA LYS A 49 -14.21 -4.23 12.03
C LYS A 49 -14.64 -5.22 10.94
N THR A 50 -15.24 -6.33 11.34
CA THR A 50 -15.82 -7.30 10.40
C THR A 50 -17.02 -6.70 9.70
N ILE A 51 -16.97 -6.61 8.37
CA ILE A 51 -18.05 -6.10 7.53
C ILE A 51 -18.79 -7.20 6.77
N ALA A 52 -18.18 -8.37 6.61
CA ALA A 52 -18.83 -9.54 6.04
C ALA A 52 -18.22 -10.84 6.58
N THR A 53 -19.07 -11.86 6.71
CA THR A 53 -18.69 -13.18 7.21
C THR A 53 -19.30 -14.26 6.31
N PHE A 54 -18.50 -15.22 5.92
CA PHE A 54 -18.94 -16.37 5.11
C PHE A 54 -18.54 -17.67 5.79
N ASN A 55 -19.53 -18.54 6.04
CA ASN A 55 -19.32 -19.82 6.70
C ASN A 55 -19.31 -20.95 5.68
N GLY A 56 -18.42 -21.91 5.89
CA GLY A 56 -18.33 -23.13 5.09
C GLY A 56 -18.17 -24.34 5.99
N LYS A 57 -18.84 -25.43 5.62
CA LYS A 57 -18.76 -26.72 6.30
C LYS A 57 -18.38 -27.78 5.27
N SER A 58 -17.63 -28.79 5.70
CA SER A 58 -17.46 -30.03 4.95
C SER A 58 -17.92 -31.24 5.76
N ASN A 59 -18.35 -32.27 5.06
CA ASN A 59 -18.66 -33.58 5.62
C ASN A 59 -17.55 -34.62 5.33
N LEU A 60 -16.47 -34.21 4.66
CA LEU A 60 -15.29 -35.06 4.48
C LEU A 60 -14.64 -35.29 5.84
N LYS A 61 -14.27 -36.53 6.12
CA LYS A 61 -13.67 -36.95 7.39
C LYS A 61 -12.18 -36.63 7.46
N GLU A 62 -11.50 -36.70 6.32
CA GLU A 62 -10.10 -36.29 6.21
C GLU A 62 -9.98 -34.80 6.49
N LEU A 63 -9.16 -34.45 7.47
CA LEU A 63 -9.06 -33.09 8.00
C LEU A 63 -8.60 -32.10 6.93
N GLU A 64 -7.52 -32.42 6.22
CA GLU A 64 -6.94 -31.50 5.23
C GLU A 64 -7.89 -31.25 4.06
N GLU A 65 -8.43 -32.31 3.46
CA GLU A 65 -9.39 -32.23 2.37
C GLU A 65 -10.71 -31.58 2.82
N GLY A 66 -11.16 -31.90 4.03
CA GLY A 66 -12.36 -31.33 4.65
C GLY A 66 -12.23 -29.83 4.89
N MET A 67 -11.06 -29.35 5.32
CA MET A 67 -10.80 -27.93 5.52
C MET A 67 -10.73 -27.17 4.18
N GLN A 68 -10.06 -27.74 3.17
CA GLN A 68 -10.06 -27.16 1.82
C GLN A 68 -11.46 -27.09 1.23
N ASN A 69 -12.26 -28.14 1.38
CA ASN A 69 -13.65 -28.19 0.91
C ASN A 69 -14.56 -27.22 1.69
N ALA A 70 -14.38 -27.10 3.01
CA ALA A 70 -15.11 -26.14 3.83
C ALA A 70 -14.81 -24.70 3.39
N LEU A 71 -13.54 -24.35 3.15
CA LEU A 71 -13.17 -23.06 2.58
C LEU A 71 -13.81 -22.84 1.21
N GLU A 72 -13.81 -23.86 0.34
CA GLU A 72 -14.46 -23.76 -0.97
C GLU A 72 -15.96 -23.44 -0.86
N ASN A 73 -16.65 -24.08 0.08
CA ASN A 73 -18.05 -23.86 0.38
C ASN A 73 -18.30 -22.45 0.93
N ALA A 74 -17.45 -21.94 1.83
CA ALA A 74 -17.53 -20.55 2.31
C ALA A 74 -17.44 -19.55 1.14
N MET A 75 -16.53 -19.79 0.18
CA MET A 75 -16.33 -18.90 -0.97
C MET A 75 -17.49 -18.88 -1.98
N LYS A 76 -18.46 -19.80 -1.90
CA LYS A 76 -19.64 -19.79 -2.79
C LYS A 76 -20.52 -18.57 -2.54
N GLY A 77 -20.64 -18.13 -1.27
CA GLY A 77 -21.47 -16.99 -0.87
C GLY A 77 -20.90 -15.61 -1.22
N ILE A 78 -19.63 -15.53 -1.64
CA ILE A 78 -19.00 -14.27 -2.05
C ILE A 78 -19.55 -13.86 -3.42
N ASN A 79 -20.03 -12.63 -3.59
CA ASN A 79 -20.55 -12.17 -4.89
C ASN A 79 -19.41 -11.83 -5.88
N VAL A 80 -19.76 -11.58 -7.14
CA VAL A 80 -18.80 -11.05 -8.12
C VAL A 80 -18.55 -9.57 -7.78
N SER A 81 -17.29 -9.16 -7.76
CA SER A 81 -16.90 -7.76 -7.55
C SER A 81 -17.06 -6.96 -8.84
N ASN A 82 -17.40 -5.68 -8.70
CA ASN A 82 -17.34 -4.68 -9.76
C ASN A 82 -16.53 -3.48 -9.25
N PRO A 83 -15.19 -3.62 -9.13
CA PRO A 83 -14.35 -2.54 -8.63
C PRO A 83 -14.44 -1.35 -9.58
N GLU A 84 -14.86 -0.19 -9.08
CA GLU A 84 -14.79 1.05 -9.85
C GLU A 84 -13.33 1.48 -9.97
N HIS A 85 -12.94 1.77 -11.21
CA HIS A 85 -11.56 2.06 -11.59
C HIS A 85 -11.20 3.48 -11.13
N HIS A 86 -10.71 3.64 -9.90
CA HIS A 86 -9.72 4.70 -9.69
C HIS A 86 -8.46 4.23 -10.41
N ALA A 87 -8.05 4.96 -11.45
CA ALA A 87 -7.01 4.57 -12.39
C ALA A 87 -5.68 4.27 -11.67
N SER A 88 -5.53 3.01 -11.25
CA SER A 88 -4.26 2.40 -10.91
C SER A 88 -3.62 2.02 -12.24
N SER A 89 -2.59 2.76 -12.62
CA SER A 89 -1.80 2.52 -13.82
C SER A 89 -1.31 1.09 -13.82
N GLN A 90 -1.92 0.28 -14.68
CA GLN A 90 -1.40 -1.01 -15.08
C GLN A 90 -0.01 -0.78 -15.71
N MET A 91 0.98 -1.44 -15.15
CA MET A 91 2.31 -1.55 -15.74
C MET A 91 2.20 -2.50 -16.93
N THR A 92 2.19 -1.94 -18.14
CA THR A 92 2.42 -2.68 -19.39
C THR A 92 3.91 -2.95 -19.56
N GLU A 93 4.25 -4.20 -19.88
CA GLU A 93 5.58 -4.63 -20.36
C GLU A 93 6.03 -3.84 -21.61
N PRO A 94 7.35 -3.74 -21.85
CA PRO A 94 7.91 -2.91 -22.91
C PRO A 94 7.93 -3.65 -24.26
N THR A 95 7.45 -3.00 -25.32
CA THR A 95 7.81 -3.35 -26.69
C THR A 95 8.28 -2.11 -27.43
N GLU A 96 9.54 -2.14 -27.85
CA GLU A 96 10.18 -1.17 -28.72
C GLU A 96 9.49 -1.13 -30.09
N THR A 97 9.26 0.06 -30.65
CA THR A 97 9.62 0.33 -32.05
C THR A 97 9.66 1.84 -32.35
N VAL A 98 10.78 2.19 -32.98
CA VAL A 98 11.26 3.48 -33.46
C VAL A 98 10.49 3.97 -34.70
N SER A 99 10.10 5.25 -34.76
CA SER A 99 10.58 6.24 -35.76
C SER A 99 9.68 7.48 -35.96
N GLN A 100 10.29 8.64 -35.69
CA GLN A 100 10.45 9.85 -36.52
C GLN A 100 9.32 10.85 -36.83
N ASN A 101 9.73 12.11 -36.61
CA ASN A 101 9.42 13.39 -37.27
C ASN A 101 8.12 14.11 -36.86
N GLU A 102 8.05 15.43 -36.70
CA GLU A 102 9.01 16.54 -36.74
C GLU A 102 8.24 17.82 -36.25
N ASN A 103 8.96 18.74 -35.61
CA ASN A 103 8.67 20.19 -35.42
C ASN A 103 7.29 20.70 -34.92
N ALA A 104 7.29 21.37 -33.76
CA ALA A 104 7.26 22.84 -33.66
C ALA A 104 6.90 23.32 -32.24
N ASN A 105 7.76 24.17 -31.66
CA ASN A 105 7.45 25.08 -30.54
C ASN A 105 7.18 26.47 -31.16
N PRO A 106 6.27 27.33 -30.65
CA PRO A 106 6.52 28.08 -29.42
C PRO A 106 5.31 28.26 -28.45
N LYS A 107 5.60 28.24 -27.14
CA LYS A 107 5.03 28.97 -25.96
C LYS A 107 4.11 30.21 -26.25
N PRO A 108 3.40 30.80 -25.25
CA PRO A 108 2.88 30.30 -23.94
C PRO A 108 1.49 30.88 -23.50
N LYS A 109 0.99 30.37 -22.35
CA LYS A 109 0.00 30.93 -21.39
C LYS A 109 -1.47 31.04 -21.82
N THR A 110 -2.34 30.34 -21.08
CA THR A 110 -3.47 30.96 -20.35
C THR A 110 -3.88 30.04 -19.20
N GLU A 111 -3.92 30.63 -18.01
CA GLU A 111 -4.51 30.09 -16.79
C GLU A 111 -6.00 29.80 -16.98
N THR A 112 -6.45 28.63 -16.53
CA THR A 112 -7.73 28.56 -15.80
C THR A 112 -7.57 27.58 -14.65
N GLN A 113 -7.84 28.14 -13.48
CA GLN A 113 -7.86 27.52 -12.17
C GLN A 113 -8.92 26.42 -12.10
N ASN A 114 -8.57 25.32 -11.43
CA ASN A 114 -9.41 24.79 -10.36
C ASN A 114 -8.49 24.12 -9.34
N GLY A 115 -7.86 24.97 -8.54
CA GLY A 115 -7.11 24.56 -7.37
C GLY A 115 -8.07 24.13 -6.28
N ILE A 116 -7.88 22.92 -5.76
CA ILE A 116 -8.17 22.68 -4.35
C ILE A 116 -6.92 23.12 -3.61
N ALA A 117 -6.97 24.34 -3.08
CA ALA A 117 -6.04 24.81 -2.09
C ALA A 117 -6.21 23.96 -0.82
N ALA A 118 -5.36 22.96 -0.64
CA ALA A 118 -5.07 22.43 0.68
C ALA A 118 -4.03 23.35 1.32
N GLN A 119 -4.36 23.92 2.48
CA GLN A 119 -3.53 24.86 3.22
C GLN A 119 -2.12 24.28 3.44
N ASN A 120 -1.13 24.86 2.77
CA ASN A 120 0.26 24.46 2.85
C ASN A 120 0.88 24.99 4.15
N ASN A 121 0.75 24.22 5.23
CA ASN A 121 1.68 24.22 6.36
C ASN A 121 2.59 22.99 6.32
N ALA A 122 2.80 22.40 5.13
CA ALA A 122 3.68 21.26 4.98
C ALA A 122 5.14 21.72 5.11
N GLU A 123 5.87 21.19 6.09
CA GLU A 123 7.31 21.43 6.20
C GLU A 123 8.01 20.80 4.98
N VAL A 124 8.77 21.58 4.23
CA VAL A 124 9.44 21.10 3.01
C VAL A 124 10.89 20.73 3.34
N TYR A 125 11.35 19.60 2.80
CA TYR A 125 12.70 19.08 2.97
C TYR A 125 13.35 18.77 1.62
N THR A 126 14.66 18.91 1.52
CA THR A 126 15.41 18.63 0.29
C THR A 126 16.80 18.07 0.56
N ASN A 127 17.29 17.23 -0.35
CA ASN A 127 18.69 16.78 -0.39
C ASN A 127 19.47 17.40 -1.58
N GLY A 128 18.94 18.48 -2.17
CA GLY A 128 19.47 19.13 -3.37
C GLY A 128 18.93 18.55 -4.68
N SER A 129 18.69 17.24 -4.77
CA SER A 129 18.15 16.59 -5.97
C SER A 129 16.64 16.35 -5.89
N LEU A 130 16.15 16.02 -4.69
CA LEU A 130 14.75 15.75 -4.39
C LEU A 130 14.20 16.80 -3.44
N THR A 131 12.95 17.22 -3.66
CA THR A 131 12.19 18.10 -2.76
C THR A 131 10.93 17.37 -2.33
N LEU A 132 10.73 17.25 -1.02
CA LEU A 132 9.70 16.44 -0.41
C LEU A 132 8.92 17.26 0.62
N ASN A 133 7.61 17.06 0.68
CA ASN A 133 6.74 17.64 1.67
C ASN A 133 6.56 16.66 2.83
N LYS A 134 6.86 17.10 4.05
CA LYS A 134 6.53 16.37 5.26
C LYS A 134 5.06 16.60 5.61
N ILE A 135 4.31 15.51 5.66
CA ILE A 135 2.89 15.53 5.99
C ILE A 135 2.70 14.68 7.25
N LYS A 136 2.25 15.31 8.34
CA LYS A 136 1.93 14.61 9.59
C LYS A 136 0.61 13.86 9.42
N LEU A 137 0.62 12.55 9.64
CA LEU A 137 -0.59 11.71 9.60
C LEU A 137 -1.17 11.53 11.00
N SER A 138 -0.30 11.42 12.01
CA SER A 138 -0.66 11.35 13.44
C SER A 138 0.50 11.80 14.31
N GLU A 139 0.37 11.74 15.63
CA GLU A 139 1.48 12.00 16.57
C GLU A 139 2.66 11.04 16.39
N ASN A 140 2.39 9.83 15.91
CA ASN A 140 3.39 8.76 15.79
C ASN A 140 3.73 8.42 14.33
N GLN A 141 3.13 9.11 13.36
CA GLN A 141 3.35 8.80 11.95
C GLN A 141 3.36 10.06 11.08
N PHE A 142 4.30 10.13 10.16
CA PHE A 142 4.33 11.12 9.10
C PHE A 142 4.89 10.53 7.81
N ILE A 143 4.69 11.22 6.70
CA ILE A 143 5.23 10.83 5.40
C ILE A 143 6.09 11.95 4.82
N LEU A 144 7.04 11.57 3.97
CA LEU A 144 7.67 12.45 3.01
C LEU A 144 7.04 12.17 1.64
N ALA A 145 6.38 13.16 1.06
CA ALA A 145 5.69 13.06 -0.21
C ALA A 145 6.36 13.92 -1.27
N ASN A 146 6.63 13.36 -2.44
CA ASN A 146 7.01 14.16 -3.60
C ASN A 146 5.74 14.77 -4.20
N PRO A 147 5.63 16.10 -4.38
CA PRO A 147 4.42 16.72 -4.92
C PRO A 147 4.07 16.26 -6.35
N ASN A 148 5.03 15.68 -7.07
CA ASN A 148 4.84 15.18 -8.43
C ASN A 148 4.56 13.67 -8.48
N GLN A 149 4.50 12.98 -7.33
CA GLN A 149 4.22 11.55 -7.26
C GLN A 149 3.08 11.27 -6.29
N SER A 150 2.18 10.36 -6.66
CA SER A 150 1.05 9.97 -5.80
C SER A 150 1.47 9.00 -4.70
N VAL A 151 2.62 8.34 -4.83
CA VAL A 151 3.18 7.44 -3.82
C VAL A 151 4.12 8.25 -2.92
N PRO A 152 4.01 8.15 -1.58
CA PRO A 152 4.94 8.80 -0.68
C PRO A 152 6.35 8.22 -0.88
N TYR A 153 7.34 9.10 -0.90
CA TYR A 153 8.75 8.72 -0.98
C TYR A 153 9.17 7.84 0.22
N ALA A 154 8.68 8.19 1.42
CA ALA A 154 8.93 7.44 2.62
C ALA A 154 7.82 7.62 3.67
N VAL A 155 7.49 6.54 4.37
CA VAL A 155 6.55 6.51 5.49
C VAL A 155 7.31 6.28 6.79
N PHE A 156 7.16 7.18 7.76
CA PHE A 156 7.86 7.15 9.04
C PHE A 156 6.88 6.79 10.16
N SER A 157 7.15 5.68 10.85
CA SER A 157 6.39 5.22 12.01
C SER A 157 7.28 5.24 13.25
N ALA A 158 6.84 5.95 14.29
CA ALA A 158 7.63 6.12 15.52
C ALA A 158 7.99 4.78 16.17
N THR A 159 9.20 4.68 16.68
CA THR A 159 9.63 3.56 17.52
C THR A 159 9.47 3.90 19.00
N SER A 160 9.82 2.96 19.89
CA SER A 160 9.94 3.23 21.32
C SER A 160 11.09 4.19 21.66
N LYS A 161 12.04 4.40 20.74
CA LYS A 161 13.14 5.34 20.91
C LYS A 161 12.75 6.69 20.32
N LYS A 162 12.86 7.74 21.15
CA LYS A 162 12.55 9.12 20.76
C LYS A 162 13.35 9.52 19.52
N ASP A 163 12.67 10.20 18.59
CA ASP A 163 13.19 10.74 17.33
C ASP A 163 13.80 9.69 16.38
N VAL A 164 13.51 8.40 16.60
CA VAL A 164 13.86 7.27 15.71
C VAL A 164 12.58 6.59 15.22
N TYR A 165 12.55 6.32 13.92
CA TYR A 165 11.39 5.85 13.18
C TYR A 165 11.75 4.59 12.39
N ARG A 166 10.81 3.66 12.31
CA ARG A 166 10.78 2.66 11.23
C ARG A 166 10.34 3.38 9.97
N VAL A 167 11.10 3.19 8.90
CA VAL A 167 10.85 3.83 7.61
C VAL A 167 10.52 2.76 6.59
N GLN A 168 9.45 2.96 5.84
CA GLN A 168 9.17 2.20 4.63
C GLN A 168 9.35 3.12 3.43
N LEU A 169 10.31 2.78 2.56
CA LEU A 169 10.59 3.54 1.34
C LEU A 169 9.54 3.26 0.26
N GLU A 170 9.47 4.12 -0.76
CA GLU A 170 8.57 3.97 -1.92
C GLU A 170 8.69 2.61 -2.62
N ASN A 171 9.86 1.97 -2.56
CA ASN A 171 10.11 0.65 -3.14
C ASN A 171 9.73 -0.51 -2.19
N GLY A 172 9.08 -0.22 -1.06
CA GLY A 172 8.68 -1.20 -0.05
C GLY A 172 9.78 -1.60 0.94
N THR A 173 11.03 -1.16 0.74
CA THR A 173 12.16 -1.51 1.63
C THR A 173 11.96 -0.93 3.02
N ALA A 174 12.10 -1.77 4.03
CA ALA A 174 12.08 -1.37 5.43
C ALA A 174 13.48 -0.97 5.90
N THR A 175 13.57 0.19 6.54
CA THR A 175 14.82 0.74 7.08
C THR A 175 14.52 1.61 8.32
N PHE A 176 15.52 2.33 8.80
CA PHE A 176 15.38 3.32 9.88
C PHE A 176 15.60 4.74 9.38
N GLY A 177 14.95 5.67 10.05
CA GLY A 177 15.20 7.08 9.90
C GLY A 177 15.10 7.79 11.23
N TYR A 178 15.74 8.95 11.32
CA TYR A 178 15.81 9.73 12.54
C TYR A 178 15.98 11.21 12.24
N PHE A 179 15.71 12.04 13.25
CA PHE A 179 16.07 13.44 13.19
C PHE A 179 17.49 13.64 13.71
N GLU A 180 18.31 14.34 12.94
CA GLU A 180 19.66 14.77 13.34
C GLU A 180 19.80 16.26 13.04
N ASN A 181 19.95 17.09 14.08
CA ASN A 181 20.06 18.55 13.95
C ASN A 181 18.92 19.23 13.15
N GLY A 182 17.70 18.68 13.25
CA GLY A 182 16.53 19.18 12.50
C GLY A 182 16.44 18.69 11.05
N ASN A 183 17.40 17.89 10.58
CA ASN A 183 17.35 17.20 9.31
C ASN A 183 16.71 15.83 9.46
N ILE A 184 16.08 15.35 8.41
CA ILE A 184 15.60 13.96 8.33
C ILE A 184 16.69 13.12 7.69
N VAL A 185 17.13 12.09 8.40
CA VAL A 185 18.09 11.11 7.92
C VAL A 185 17.37 9.79 7.67
N ILE A 186 17.59 9.19 6.51
CA ILE A 186 17.11 7.84 6.18
C ILE A 186 18.31 6.96 5.89
N GLU A 187 18.42 5.84 6.59
CA GLU A 187 19.44 4.84 6.31
C GLU A 187 19.00 4.02 5.10
N THR A 188 19.90 3.76 4.16
CA THR A 188 19.61 2.96 2.96
C THR A 188 20.60 1.81 2.92
N PRO A 189 20.15 0.54 2.88
CA PRO A 189 21.06 -0.58 2.74
C PRO A 189 21.74 -0.54 1.37
N ASN A 190 23.06 -0.66 1.36
CA ASN A 190 23.86 -0.79 0.15
C ASN A 190 23.96 -2.27 -0.26
N SER A 191 24.34 -2.53 -1.52
CA SER A 191 24.46 -3.88 -2.05
C SER A 191 25.53 -4.74 -1.36
N ASP A 192 26.49 -4.10 -0.67
CA ASP A 192 27.55 -4.75 0.09
C ASP A 192 27.15 -5.06 1.55
N GLY A 193 25.91 -4.76 1.94
CA GLY A 193 25.41 -4.94 3.30
C GLY A 193 25.77 -3.81 4.27
N SER A 194 26.49 -2.77 3.83
CA SER A 194 26.68 -1.54 4.59
C SER A 194 25.44 -0.63 4.51
N PHE A 195 25.37 0.41 5.35
CA PHE A 195 24.27 1.38 5.31
C PHE A 195 24.78 2.75 4.88
N GLY A 196 24.22 3.26 3.78
CA GLY A 196 24.34 4.66 3.38
C GLY A 196 23.33 5.55 4.11
N LYS A 197 23.54 6.86 4.07
CA LYS A 197 22.61 7.85 4.63
C LYS A 197 22.14 8.82 3.56
N GLN A 198 20.83 9.06 3.52
CA GLN A 198 20.24 10.17 2.78
C GLN A 198 19.78 11.23 3.77
N VAL A 199 20.28 12.46 3.62
CA VAL A 199 20.00 13.58 4.52
C VAL A 199 19.15 14.60 3.79
N PHE A 200 17.98 14.88 4.34
CA PHE A 200 17.07 15.90 3.86
C PHE A 200 17.03 17.06 4.85
N SER A 201 17.48 18.21 4.40
CA SER A 201 17.47 19.45 5.19
C SER A 201 16.18 20.21 4.97
N ARG A 202 15.68 20.86 6.01
CA ARG A 202 14.50 21.72 5.89
C ARG A 202 14.81 22.88 4.93
N LYS A 203 13.89 23.15 4.00
CA LYS A 203 13.96 24.26 3.04
C LYS A 203 13.31 25.52 3.59
#